data_AF-A0A3D9AP74-F1
#
_entry.id   AF-A0A3D9AP74-F1
#
_cell.length_a   1.000
_cell.length_b   1.000
_cell.length_c   1.000
_cell.angle_alpha   90.00
_cell.angle_beta   90.00
_cell.angle_gamma   90.00
#
_symmetry.space_group_name_H-M   'P 1'
#
loop_
_entity.id
_entity.type
_entity.pdbx_description
1 polymer ?
#
loop_
_entity_poly.entity_id
_entity_poly.type
_entity_poly.pdbx_seq_one_letter_code
_entity_poly.pdbx_strand_id
1 'polypeptide(L)'
;MSCSNDDITEETKIDNNNANGNSLTLVENMGHLKKTQFPSDVKFLKDEKIKKTKEEIIAEFTETYKKAPVVHGPFTYTVRKPAYSTRPGWGNQPFTANIVYNGIGSYPASGNYVAEIYDYKFSIWLPPEAFHAFTESIDVIGYSNYTTQTVGYNDQPPVTENGALYFKTNTYGMILKYNYVGQLINFPISITDTKTLTYYYLTM
;
A
#
# COMPACT_ATOMS: atom_id res chain seq x y z
N MET A 1 13.67 -52.53 27.19
CA MET A 1 12.70 -53.66 27.16
C MET A 1 11.53 -53.23 28.03
N SER A 2 10.40 -52.85 27.43
CA SER A 2 9.31 -53.71 26.91
C SER A 2 8.30 -53.99 28.04
N CYS A 3 7.10 -53.38 28.07
CA CYS A 3 5.86 -53.59 27.29
C CYS A 3 4.83 -54.38 28.13
N SER A 4 3.60 -53.88 28.19
CA SER A 4 2.33 -54.62 28.26
C SER A 4 1.28 -53.64 27.71
N ASN A 5 0.95 -53.70 26.41
CA ASN A 5 -0.08 -54.53 25.76
C ASN A 5 -1.48 -54.34 26.35
N ASP A 6 -2.37 -53.74 25.56
CA ASP A 6 -3.55 -54.40 24.96
C ASP A 6 -4.22 -53.37 24.02
N ASP A 7 -3.98 -53.46 22.70
CA ASP A 7 -4.77 -54.18 21.69
C ASP A 7 -6.19 -53.63 21.47
N ILE A 8 -6.35 -52.79 20.43
CA ILE A 8 -7.46 -52.87 19.47
C ILE A 8 -6.89 -52.50 18.09
N THR A 9 -6.54 -53.51 17.30
CA THR A 9 -6.44 -53.44 15.84
C THR A 9 -7.70 -54.02 15.23
N GLU A 10 -8.46 -53.20 14.51
CA GLU A 10 -9.24 -53.70 13.38
C GLU A 10 -8.84 -52.88 12.15
N GLU A 11 -8.35 -53.61 11.16
CA GLU A 11 -8.01 -53.14 9.83
C GLU A 11 -9.27 -52.69 9.11
N THR A 12 -9.20 -51.57 8.39
CA THR A 12 -10.09 -51.40 7.23
C THR A 12 -9.39 -50.61 6.12
N LYS A 13 -8.98 -51.38 5.11
CA LYS A 13 -8.74 -51.05 3.71
C LYS A 13 -8.70 -49.56 3.33
N ILE A 14 -7.52 -49.12 2.91
CA ILE A 14 -7.33 -47.94 2.07
C ILE A 14 -7.82 -48.31 0.66
N ASP A 15 -9.05 -47.94 0.33
CA ASP A 15 -9.44 -47.76 -1.07
C ASP A 15 -9.04 -46.36 -1.51
N ASN A 16 -8.00 -46.29 -2.33
CA ASN A 16 -7.61 -45.09 -3.07
C ASN A 16 -8.75 -44.69 -3.99
N ASN A 17 -9.59 -43.72 -3.61
CA ASN A 17 -10.38 -42.87 -4.52
C ASN A 17 -11.13 -41.77 -3.75
N ASN A 18 -10.45 -40.69 -3.32
CA ASN A 18 -10.95 -39.31 -3.42
C ASN A 18 -9.94 -38.31 -2.85
N ALA A 19 -9.11 -37.73 -3.72
CA ALA A 19 -8.34 -36.54 -3.38
C ALA A 19 -9.25 -35.31 -3.50
N ASN A 20 -10.01 -35.01 -2.45
CA ASN A 20 -10.61 -33.69 -2.17
C ASN A 20 -11.39 -33.76 -0.86
N GLY A 21 -10.83 -33.20 0.22
CA GLY A 21 -11.54 -33.21 1.50
C GLY A 21 -11.00 -32.29 2.60
N ASN A 22 -9.71 -31.92 2.59
CA ASN A 22 -9.12 -31.16 3.70
C ASN A 22 -8.99 -29.64 3.46
N SER A 23 -9.67 -29.08 2.45
CA SER A 23 -9.62 -27.63 2.18
C SER A 23 -10.87 -26.86 2.65
N LEU A 24 -11.92 -27.53 3.14
CA LEU A 24 -13.19 -26.85 3.45
C LEU A 24 -13.30 -26.33 4.89
N THR A 25 -12.47 -26.80 5.83
CA THR A 25 -12.59 -26.41 7.25
C THR A 25 -11.81 -25.14 7.63
N LEU A 26 -11.00 -24.58 6.72
CA LEU A 26 -10.31 -23.30 6.97
C LEU A 26 -11.16 -22.08 6.59
N VAL A 27 -12.23 -22.28 5.82
CA VAL A 27 -13.07 -21.19 5.26
C VAL A 27 -14.13 -20.70 6.27
N GLU A 28 -14.48 -21.52 7.27
CA GLU A 28 -15.56 -21.18 8.21
C GLU A 28 -15.13 -20.33 9.41
N ASN A 29 -13.82 -20.12 9.63
CA ASN A 29 -13.31 -19.35 10.78
C ASN A 29 -12.92 -17.88 10.49
N MET A 30 -13.13 -17.38 9.26
CA MET A 30 -12.89 -15.96 8.93
C MET A 30 -14.06 -15.03 9.28
N GLY A 31 -15.21 -15.57 9.68
CA GLY A 31 -16.47 -14.83 9.89
C GLY A 31 -16.55 -13.95 11.15
N HIS A 32 -15.56 -13.97 12.05
CA HIS A 32 -15.69 -13.37 13.39
C HIS A 32 -14.54 -12.47 13.86
N LEU A 33 -13.74 -11.89 12.95
CA LEU A 33 -12.84 -10.79 13.33
C LEU A 33 -13.60 -9.46 13.33
N LYS A 34 -13.98 -9.04 14.54
CA LYS A 34 -14.63 -7.78 14.88
C LYS A 34 -14.09 -6.61 14.06
N LYS A 35 -14.99 -5.90 13.38
CA LYS A 35 -14.75 -4.55 12.83
C LYS A 35 -14.28 -3.65 13.97
N THR A 36 -12.99 -3.38 14.06
CA THR A 36 -12.47 -2.27 14.86
C THR A 36 -12.91 -0.99 14.15
N GLN A 37 -13.96 -0.39 14.69
CA GLN A 37 -14.53 0.87 14.26
C GLN A 37 -13.45 1.95 14.47
N PHE A 38 -12.90 2.48 13.37
CA PHE A 38 -11.95 3.60 13.43
C PHE A 38 -12.66 4.82 14.06
N PRO A 39 -11.96 5.63 14.88
CA PRO A 39 -12.53 6.83 15.47
C PRO A 39 -13.04 7.77 14.37
N SER A 40 -14.26 8.25 14.54
CA SER A 40 -15.08 8.95 13.55
C SER A 40 -14.71 10.42 13.30
N ASP A 41 -13.59 10.92 13.83
CA ASP A 41 -13.26 12.36 13.79
C ASP A 41 -11.92 12.66 13.12
N VAL A 42 -11.76 12.16 11.89
CA VAL A 42 -10.94 12.86 10.91
C VAL A 42 -11.87 13.18 9.76
N LYS A 43 -12.13 14.48 9.54
CA LYS A 43 -12.70 14.96 8.28
C LYS A 43 -11.70 14.61 7.18
N PHE A 44 -11.79 13.39 6.69
CA PHE A 44 -11.29 13.07 5.37
C PHE A 44 -12.04 14.02 4.46
N LEU A 45 -11.29 14.93 3.83
CA LEU A 45 -11.69 15.60 2.60
C LEU A 45 -11.93 14.49 1.57
N LYS A 46 -13.06 13.81 1.72
CA LYS A 46 -13.72 13.09 0.66
C LYS A 46 -14.11 14.16 -0.35
N ASP A 47 -14.03 13.74 -1.60
CA ASP A 47 -14.38 14.47 -2.80
C ASP A 47 -13.16 15.13 -3.44
N GLU A 48 -12.70 14.47 -4.51
CA GLU A 48 -11.86 15.02 -5.57
C GLU A 48 -10.67 15.88 -5.11
N LYS A 49 -9.66 15.25 -4.48
CA LYS A 49 -8.31 15.85 -4.46
C LYS A 49 -7.68 15.75 -5.84
N ILE A 50 -8.19 16.59 -6.74
CA ILE A 50 -7.41 17.28 -7.75
C ILE A 50 -6.18 17.83 -7.01
N LYS A 51 -4.99 17.46 -7.50
CA LYS A 51 -3.71 18.02 -7.06
C LYS A 51 -3.86 19.53 -6.93
N LYS A 52 -3.77 20.09 -5.71
CA LYS A 52 -3.62 21.54 -5.61
C LYS A 52 -2.30 21.89 -6.31
N THR A 53 -2.34 22.77 -7.30
CA THR A 53 -1.11 23.17 -7.97
C THR A 53 -0.24 23.99 -7.02
N LYS A 54 1.05 24.12 -7.34
CA LYS A 54 1.96 25.00 -6.60
C LYS A 54 1.37 26.41 -6.45
N GLU A 55 0.76 26.92 -7.52
CA GLU A 55 0.17 28.26 -7.57
C GLU A 55 -1.03 28.37 -6.62
N GLU A 56 -1.89 27.36 -6.55
CA GLU A 56 -3.05 27.33 -5.64
C GLU A 56 -2.63 27.30 -4.17
N ILE A 57 -1.60 26.50 -3.83
CA ILE A 57 -1.04 26.43 -2.48
C ILE A 57 -0.45 27.78 -2.07
N ILE A 58 0.29 28.44 -2.96
CA ILE A 58 0.89 29.75 -2.70
C ILE A 58 -0.20 30.82 -2.55
N ALA A 59 -1.24 30.79 -3.39
CA ALA A 59 -2.35 31.75 -3.34
C ALA A 59 -3.10 31.66 -2.02
N GLU A 60 -3.49 30.45 -1.58
CA GLU A 60 -4.19 30.23 -0.31
C GLU A 60 -3.35 30.66 0.90
N PHE A 61 -2.03 30.38 0.86
CA PHE A 61 -1.12 30.82 1.90
C PHE A 61 -1.02 32.35 1.94
N THR A 62 -0.83 32.99 0.79
CA THR A 62 -0.70 34.45 0.69
C THR A 62 -1.97 35.15 1.14
N GLU A 63 -3.14 34.60 0.81
CA GLU A 63 -4.43 35.10 1.26
C GLU A 63 -4.56 35.04 2.79
N THR A 64 -4.12 33.94 3.40
CA THR A 64 -4.23 33.68 4.84
C THR A 64 -3.23 34.52 5.65
N TYR A 65 -1.96 34.52 5.25
CA TYR A 65 -0.86 35.09 6.05
C TYR A 65 -0.43 36.50 5.59
N LYS A 66 -1.06 37.04 4.53
CA LYS A 66 -0.74 38.35 3.93
C LYS A 66 0.73 38.54 3.53
N LYS A 67 1.46 37.43 3.42
CA LYS A 67 2.86 37.36 2.99
C LYS A 67 3.04 36.15 2.10
N ALA A 68 3.75 36.32 1.00
CA ALA A 68 4.12 35.21 0.13
C ALA A 68 5.21 34.36 0.81
N PRO A 69 5.10 33.02 0.76
CA PRO A 69 6.15 32.14 1.25
C PRO A 69 7.32 32.07 0.25
N VAL A 70 8.49 31.70 0.73
CA VAL A 70 9.63 31.34 -0.14
C VAL A 70 9.47 29.89 -0.57
N VAL A 71 9.49 29.66 -1.88
CA VAL A 71 9.37 28.32 -2.46
C VAL A 71 10.75 27.76 -2.77
N HIS A 72 11.05 26.57 -2.26
CA HIS A 72 12.29 25.85 -2.53
C HIS A 72 12.02 24.59 -3.36
N GLY A 73 12.82 24.38 -4.41
CA GLY A 73 12.72 23.25 -5.33
C GLY A 73 12.69 23.67 -6.81
N PRO A 74 12.42 22.73 -7.74
CA PRO A 74 12.06 21.34 -7.48
C PRO A 74 13.26 20.52 -6.97
N PHE A 75 12.99 19.60 -6.04
CA PHE A 75 13.93 18.58 -5.60
C PHE A 75 13.42 17.20 -6.00
N THR A 76 14.33 16.24 -6.16
CA THR A 76 13.97 14.85 -6.43
C THR A 76 14.40 13.92 -5.31
N TYR A 77 13.58 12.90 -5.06
CA TYR A 77 13.89 11.84 -4.10
C TYR A 77 13.47 10.50 -4.66
N THR A 78 14.37 9.52 -4.61
CA THR A 78 14.12 8.18 -5.16
C THR A 78 14.04 7.15 -4.05
N VAL A 79 13.00 6.32 -4.10
CA VAL A 79 12.87 5.14 -3.26
C VAL A 79 12.93 3.89 -4.12
N ARG A 80 13.55 2.84 -3.57
CA ARG A 80 13.54 1.53 -4.21
C ARG A 80 12.25 0.80 -3.86
N LYS A 81 11.80 -0.03 -4.81
CA LYS A 81 10.80 -1.05 -4.59
C LYS A 81 11.17 -1.85 -3.34
N PRO A 82 10.23 -2.03 -2.41
CA PRO A 82 10.55 -2.81 -1.24
C PRO A 82 10.96 -4.24 -1.61
N ALA A 83 12.10 -4.67 -1.08
CA ALA A 83 12.60 -6.01 -1.31
C ALA A 83 11.87 -7.02 -0.41
N TYR A 84 11.68 -8.23 -0.94
CA TYR A 84 11.43 -9.40 -0.11
C TYR A 84 12.62 -9.62 0.81
N SER A 85 12.45 -9.35 2.10
CA SER A 85 13.42 -9.75 3.11
C SER A 85 12.96 -11.06 3.72
N THR A 86 13.80 -12.08 3.67
CA THR A 86 13.60 -13.32 4.43
C THR A 86 13.79 -13.10 5.93
N ARG A 87 14.30 -11.93 6.33
CA ARG A 87 14.50 -11.55 7.73
C ARG A 87 13.27 -10.77 8.23
N PRO A 88 12.54 -11.29 9.25
CA PRO A 88 11.42 -10.59 9.87
C PRO A 88 11.84 -9.20 10.38
N GLY A 89 11.02 -8.18 10.11
CA GLY A 89 11.23 -6.81 10.60
C GLY A 89 12.18 -5.93 9.79
N TRP A 90 12.70 -6.40 8.65
CA TRP A 90 13.54 -5.59 7.76
C TRP A 90 12.83 -5.30 6.43
N GLY A 91 12.71 -4.01 6.10
CA GLY A 91 12.11 -3.50 4.85
C GLY A 91 10.58 -3.37 4.87
N ASN A 92 10.04 -2.51 4.01
CA ASN A 92 8.60 -2.39 3.76
C ASN A 92 8.11 -3.58 2.90
N GLN A 93 8.22 -4.82 3.38
CA GLN A 93 7.93 -6.00 2.57
C GLN A 93 6.58 -5.88 1.85
N PRO A 94 6.49 -6.30 0.57
CA PRO A 94 5.21 -6.38 -0.07
C PRO A 94 4.29 -7.34 0.70
N PHE A 95 2.99 -7.06 0.67
CA PHE A 95 1.99 -7.88 1.33
C PHE A 95 0.98 -8.41 0.32
N THR A 96 0.43 -9.59 0.61
CA THR A 96 -0.55 -10.24 -0.26
C THR A 96 -1.96 -9.86 0.19
N ALA A 97 -2.84 -9.52 -0.75
CA ALA A 97 -4.24 -9.26 -0.48
C ALA A 97 -5.14 -9.76 -1.62
N ASN A 98 -6.37 -10.13 -1.28
CA ASN A 98 -7.44 -10.30 -2.26
C ASN A 98 -7.95 -8.92 -2.67
N ILE A 99 -8.02 -8.67 -3.97
CA ILE A 99 -8.52 -7.41 -4.52
C ILE A 99 -9.57 -7.67 -5.60
N VAL A 100 -10.53 -6.76 -5.70
CA VAL A 100 -11.31 -6.59 -6.93
C VAL A 100 -10.48 -5.68 -7.82
N TYR A 101 -10.08 -6.13 -9.00
CA TYR A 101 -9.44 -5.28 -10.01
C TYR A 101 -10.49 -4.81 -11.00
N ASN A 102 -10.55 -3.51 -11.26
CA ASN A 102 -11.59 -2.93 -12.12
C ASN A 102 -11.27 -3.04 -13.62
N GLY A 103 -10.10 -3.57 -13.99
CA GLY A 103 -9.67 -3.65 -15.38
C GLY A 103 -9.20 -2.30 -15.92
N ILE A 104 -8.10 -2.30 -16.66
CA ILE A 104 -7.73 -1.17 -17.53
C ILE A 104 -7.50 -1.77 -18.91
N GLY A 105 -8.48 -1.65 -19.80
CA GLY A 105 -8.43 -2.23 -21.14
C GLY A 105 -8.92 -3.69 -21.20
N SER A 106 -8.32 -4.48 -22.09
CA SER A 106 -8.79 -5.83 -22.44
C SER A 106 -8.21 -6.96 -21.60
N TYR A 107 -7.05 -6.75 -20.98
CA TYR A 107 -6.39 -7.76 -20.16
C TYR A 107 -5.55 -7.11 -19.05
N PRO A 108 -5.57 -7.66 -17.82
CA PRO A 108 -6.49 -8.69 -17.35
C PRO A 108 -7.91 -8.13 -17.19
N ALA A 109 -8.92 -8.98 -17.39
CA ALA A 109 -10.31 -8.57 -17.28
C ALA A 109 -10.61 -8.07 -15.85
N SER A 110 -11.65 -7.26 -15.68
CA SER A 110 -12.14 -6.92 -14.35
C SER A 110 -12.55 -8.19 -13.60
N GLY A 111 -12.29 -8.26 -12.29
CA GLY A 111 -12.56 -9.46 -11.50
C GLY A 111 -11.82 -9.54 -10.18
N ASN A 112 -11.89 -10.69 -9.54
CA ASN A 112 -11.22 -10.95 -8.26
C ASN A 112 -9.84 -11.58 -8.50
N TYR A 113 -8.84 -11.01 -7.83
CA TYR A 113 -7.44 -11.44 -7.94
C TYR A 113 -6.78 -11.53 -6.56
N VAL A 114 -5.78 -12.39 -6.45
CA VAL A 114 -4.78 -12.33 -5.40
C VAL A 114 -3.66 -11.43 -5.91
N ALA A 115 -3.39 -10.34 -5.20
CA ALA A 115 -2.37 -9.36 -5.57
C ALA A 115 -1.28 -9.25 -4.51
N GLU A 116 -0.06 -8.97 -4.98
CA GLU A 116 1.09 -8.60 -4.17
C GLU A 116 1.26 -7.08 -4.24
N ILE A 117 1.12 -6.40 -3.11
CA ILE A 117 1.06 -4.94 -3.02
C ILE A 117 2.38 -4.41 -2.47
N TYR A 118 2.91 -3.38 -3.12
CA TYR A 118 4.17 -2.73 -2.80
C TYR A 118 3.91 -1.30 -2.34
N ASP A 119 4.29 -0.99 -1.11
CA ASP A 119 4.15 0.33 -0.49
C ASP A 119 5.46 1.14 -0.64
N TYR A 120 5.43 2.12 -1.55
CA TYR A 120 6.55 3.03 -1.79
C TYR A 120 6.42 4.22 -0.83
N LYS A 121 7.14 4.15 0.30
CA LYS A 121 7.16 5.21 1.31
C LYS A 121 8.35 6.14 1.11
N PHE A 122 8.07 7.41 0.87
CA PHE A 122 9.04 8.49 0.82
C PHE A 122 9.07 9.16 2.20
N SER A 123 10.27 9.31 2.78
CA SER A 123 10.48 10.01 4.05
C SER A 123 11.64 10.97 3.86
N ILE A 124 11.30 12.22 3.57
CA ILE A 124 12.24 13.24 3.12
C ILE A 124 12.51 14.19 4.27
N TRP A 125 13.77 14.32 4.66
CA TRP A 125 14.16 15.30 5.66
C TRP A 125 13.97 16.72 5.10
N LEU A 126 13.35 17.59 5.89
CA LEU A 126 13.16 19.00 5.58
C LEU A 126 14.01 19.88 6.52
N PRO A 127 14.40 21.08 6.07
CA PRO A 127 14.96 22.08 6.97
C PRO A 127 13.98 22.44 8.10
N PRO A 128 14.47 22.75 9.32
CA PRO A 128 13.61 23.10 10.46
C PRO A 128 12.67 24.31 10.23
N GLU A 129 13.06 25.21 9.33
CA GLU A 129 12.28 26.40 8.94
C GLU A 129 11.16 26.11 7.93
N ALA A 130 11.09 24.89 7.38
CA ALA A 130 10.03 24.51 6.48
C ALA A 130 8.71 24.34 7.24
N PHE A 131 7.64 24.99 6.80
CA PHE A 131 6.31 24.84 7.40
C PHE A 131 5.37 23.99 6.53
N HIS A 132 5.70 23.81 5.25
CA HIS A 132 4.91 23.01 4.31
C HIS A 132 5.79 22.35 3.27
N ALA A 133 5.36 21.21 2.75
CA ALA A 133 5.95 20.54 1.61
C ALA A 133 4.86 19.79 0.85
N PHE A 134 5.04 19.66 -0.47
CA PHE A 134 4.07 19.00 -1.33
C PHE A 134 4.73 18.31 -2.50
N THR A 135 4.09 17.25 -2.97
CA THR A 135 4.51 16.49 -4.13
C THR A 135 3.98 17.12 -5.42
N GLU A 136 4.88 17.42 -6.35
CA GLU A 136 4.50 17.84 -7.71
C GLU A 136 4.17 16.61 -8.58
N SER A 137 5.05 15.60 -8.56
CA SER A 137 4.90 14.42 -9.40
C SER A 137 5.64 13.19 -8.86
N ILE A 138 5.21 12.02 -9.34
CA ILE A 138 5.92 10.75 -9.23
C ILE A 138 6.02 10.18 -10.65
N ASP A 139 7.19 9.71 -11.05
CA ASP A 139 7.49 9.17 -12.40
C ASP A 139 6.46 8.13 -12.89
N VAL A 140 6.12 7.17 -12.04
CA VAL A 140 5.06 6.19 -12.26
C VAL A 140 4.11 6.26 -11.07
N ILE A 141 2.99 6.94 -11.26
CA ILE A 141 1.97 7.10 -10.21
C ILE A 141 1.26 5.76 -9.99
N GLY A 142 1.29 5.30 -8.74
CA GLY A 142 0.53 4.15 -8.27
C GLY A 142 -0.86 4.52 -7.78
N TYR A 143 -1.38 3.72 -6.88
CA TYR A 143 -2.61 4.02 -6.15
C TYR A 143 -2.29 4.80 -4.88
N SER A 144 -3.11 5.77 -4.51
CA SER A 144 -3.12 6.36 -3.16
C SER A 144 -3.81 5.44 -2.17
N ASN A 145 -4.77 4.63 -2.64
CA ASN A 145 -5.40 3.57 -1.88
C ASN A 145 -5.64 2.37 -2.78
N TYR A 146 -4.92 1.28 -2.51
CA TYR A 146 -5.00 0.06 -3.30
C TYR A 146 -6.37 -0.64 -3.15
N THR A 147 -7.07 -0.48 -2.02
CA THR A 147 -8.35 -1.15 -1.76
C THR A 147 -9.46 -0.60 -2.66
N THR A 148 -9.49 0.73 -2.83
CA THR A 148 -10.45 1.42 -3.69
C THR A 148 -9.92 1.68 -5.10
N GLN A 149 -8.68 1.27 -5.38
CA GLN A 149 -7.97 1.53 -6.65
C GLN A 149 -7.98 3.01 -7.06
N THR A 150 -7.87 3.91 -6.08
CA THR A 150 -7.78 5.34 -6.36
C THR A 150 -6.36 5.67 -6.81
N VAL A 151 -6.18 6.08 -8.06
CA VAL A 151 -4.86 6.44 -8.61
C VAL A 151 -4.34 7.71 -7.93
N GLY A 152 -3.08 7.71 -7.49
CA GLY A 152 -2.46 8.85 -6.84
C GLY A 152 -1.39 8.49 -5.81
N TYR A 153 -1.19 9.41 -4.88
CA TYR A 153 -0.31 9.32 -3.72
C TYR A 153 -0.95 10.05 -2.54
N ASN A 154 -0.52 9.77 -1.31
CA ASN A 154 -0.97 10.52 -0.13
C ASN A 154 0.19 11.31 0.45
N ASP A 155 0.11 12.62 0.32
CA ASP A 155 0.98 13.54 1.05
C ASP A 155 0.50 13.66 2.50
N GLN A 156 1.45 13.58 3.42
CA GLN A 156 1.24 13.89 4.82
C GLN A 156 1.79 15.29 5.09
N PRO A 157 1.13 16.09 5.96
CA PRO A 157 1.73 17.31 6.46
C PRO A 157 3.13 17.04 7.04
N PRO A 158 4.06 18.01 6.98
CA PRO A 158 5.35 17.86 7.64
C PRO A 158 5.20 17.41 9.09
N VAL A 159 5.92 16.36 9.47
CA VAL A 159 5.85 15.71 10.78
C VAL A 159 7.23 15.66 11.42
N THR A 160 7.29 16.01 12.70
CA THR A 160 8.53 15.98 13.47
C THR A 160 8.73 14.61 14.10
N GLU A 161 9.83 13.95 13.80
CA GLU A 161 10.22 12.66 14.36
C GLU A 161 11.68 12.70 14.81
N ASN A 162 11.94 12.28 16.05
CA ASN A 162 13.29 12.29 16.65
C ASN A 162 14.02 13.64 16.51
N GLY A 163 13.28 14.75 16.62
CA GLY A 163 13.84 16.11 16.53
C GLY A 163 14.11 16.62 15.12
N ALA A 164 13.79 15.83 14.08
CA ALA A 164 13.93 16.22 12.68
C ALA A 164 12.56 16.31 11.99
N LEU A 165 12.40 17.28 11.09
CA LEU A 165 11.17 17.47 10.33
C LEU A 165 11.21 16.62 9.06
N TYR A 166 10.11 15.93 8.77
CA TYR A 166 9.99 15.07 7.59
C TYR A 166 8.75 15.38 6.78
N PHE A 167 8.90 15.45 5.46
CA PHE A 167 7.81 15.31 4.50
C PHE A 167 7.64 13.83 4.14
N LYS A 168 6.43 13.32 4.35
CA LYS A 168 6.12 11.92 4.07
C LYS A 168 5.06 11.83 2.98
N THR A 169 5.32 10.96 2.03
CA THR A 169 4.35 10.64 0.98
C THR A 169 4.43 9.17 0.62
N ASN A 170 3.32 8.59 0.20
CA ASN A 170 3.28 7.19 -0.21
C ASN A 170 2.38 6.92 -1.41
N THR A 171 2.75 5.91 -2.18
CA THR A 171 1.97 5.39 -3.31
C THR A 171 2.12 3.86 -3.38
N TYR A 172 1.13 3.18 -3.92
CA TYR A 172 1.07 1.73 -3.97
C TYR A 172 1.15 1.22 -5.42
N GLY A 173 2.10 0.34 -5.68
CA GLY A 173 2.09 -0.50 -6.89
C GLY A 173 1.60 -1.91 -6.54
N MET A 174 1.19 -2.69 -7.53
CA MET A 174 0.80 -4.08 -7.30
C MET A 174 1.16 -5.00 -8.45
N ILE A 175 1.24 -6.30 -8.17
CA ILE A 175 1.29 -7.36 -9.18
C ILE A 175 0.08 -8.27 -8.93
N LEU A 176 -0.78 -8.44 -9.94
CA LEU A 176 -1.83 -9.45 -9.90
C LEU A 176 -1.17 -10.82 -10.08
N LYS A 177 -1.14 -11.62 -9.02
CA LYS A 177 -0.46 -12.93 -9.01
C LYS A 177 -1.37 -14.02 -9.56
N TYR A 178 -2.57 -14.14 -9.01
CA TYR A 178 -3.50 -15.22 -9.36
C TYR A 178 -4.90 -14.66 -9.62
N ASN A 179 -5.63 -15.25 -10.57
CA ASN A 179 -7.07 -15.05 -10.66
C ASN A 179 -7.82 -15.91 -9.63
N TYR A 180 -9.14 -15.75 -9.57
CA TYR A 180 -10.00 -16.49 -8.64
C TYR A 180 -10.01 -18.01 -8.87
N VAL A 181 -9.61 -18.50 -10.05
CA VAL A 181 -9.46 -19.94 -10.32
C VAL A 181 -8.04 -20.46 -10.03
N GLY A 182 -7.17 -19.64 -9.44
CA GLY A 182 -5.81 -20.01 -9.02
C GLY A 182 -4.77 -20.02 -10.13
N GLN A 183 -5.09 -19.56 -11.33
CA GLN A 183 -4.13 -19.47 -12.44
C GLN A 183 -3.17 -18.30 -12.24
N LEU A 184 -1.88 -18.56 -12.46
CA LEU A 184 -0.82 -17.55 -12.42
C LEU A 184 -0.97 -16.55 -13.58
N ILE A 185 -0.96 -15.26 -13.25
CA ILE A 185 -1.08 -14.15 -14.20
C ILE A 185 0.17 -13.29 -14.22
N ASN A 186 0.71 -12.93 -13.04
CA ASN A 186 1.88 -12.05 -12.89
C ASN A 186 1.78 -10.74 -13.68
N PHE A 187 0.65 -10.04 -13.57
CA PHE A 187 0.43 -8.77 -14.29
C PHE A 187 0.80 -7.55 -13.43
N PRO A 188 1.83 -6.76 -13.81
CA PRO A 188 2.26 -5.58 -13.06
C PRO A 188 1.34 -4.38 -13.28
N ILE A 189 1.03 -3.64 -12.20
CA ILE A 189 0.24 -2.40 -12.25
C ILE A 189 0.99 -1.32 -11.47
N SER A 190 1.41 -0.26 -12.17
CA SER A 190 2.13 0.89 -11.63
C SER A 190 3.30 0.52 -10.71
N ILE A 191 3.98 -0.57 -11.01
CA ILE A 191 5.09 -1.10 -10.24
C ILE A 191 6.40 -0.93 -11.00
N THR A 192 7.44 -0.48 -10.31
CA THR A 192 8.77 -0.19 -10.86
C THR A 192 9.82 -0.48 -9.81
N ASP A 193 11.05 -0.81 -10.20
CA ASP A 193 12.12 -1.09 -9.22
C ASP A 193 12.52 0.14 -8.40
N THR A 194 12.30 1.32 -8.96
CA THR A 194 12.45 2.61 -8.28
C THR A 194 11.27 3.49 -8.62
N LYS A 195 10.89 4.36 -7.67
CA LYS A 195 10.01 5.50 -7.93
C LYS A 195 10.73 6.78 -7.55
N THR A 196 10.61 7.78 -8.41
CA THR A 196 11.18 9.10 -8.19
C THR A 196 10.07 10.10 -7.99
N LEU A 197 10.14 10.79 -6.86
CA LEU A 197 9.27 11.88 -6.46
C LEU A 197 9.94 13.22 -6.79
N THR A 198 9.18 14.15 -7.34
CA THR A 198 9.54 15.58 -7.39
C THR A 198 8.71 16.36 -6.38
N TYR A 199 9.35 17.15 -5.53
CA TYR A 199 8.69 17.88 -4.45
C TYR A 199 9.25 19.30 -4.29
N TYR A 200 8.46 20.14 -3.61
CA TYR A 200 8.86 21.45 -3.13
C TYR A 200 8.59 21.56 -1.63
N TYR A 201 9.25 22.52 -0.99
CA TYR A 201 8.88 22.95 0.36
C TYR A 201 8.82 24.47 0.45
N LEU A 202 8.10 24.95 1.46
CA LEU A 202 7.86 26.36 1.71
C LEU A 202 8.48 26.78 3.04
N THR A 203 9.13 27.94 3.04
CA THR A 203 9.61 28.63 4.25
C THR A 203 9.03 30.04 4.32
N MET A 204 9.12 30.68 5.48
CA MET A 204 8.67 32.06 5.70
C MET A 204 9.67 33.11 5.23
#